data_AF-W6NA44-F1
#
_entry.id   AF-W6NA44-F1
#
_cell.length_a   1.000
_cell.length_b   1.000
_cell.length_c   1.000
_cell.angle_alpha   90.00
_cell.angle_beta   90.00
_cell.angle_gamma   90.00
#
_symmetry.space_group_name_H-M   'P 1'
#
loop_
_entity.id
_entity.type
_entity.pdbx_description
1 polymer ?
#
loop_
_entity_poly.entity_id
_entity_poly.type
_entity_poly.pdbx_seq_one_letter_code
_entity_poly.pdbx_strand_id
1 'polypeptide(L)'
;MKKQLKRLCKEYKKLILVVAIVAMAVVCVNVFISLNPREKPVEVNDSVKNSIQDNYVPISKGWKESKTSKGDITSVQKTKMDGLIESWKKSDMSDSDLKNNIMKYLDEQGIDYKEVSVTSKGYTLYDKIPEVNLRDGSNLYSFVDIYSTGKQNPNGTHKTVCYNWSAFVF
;
A
#
# COMPACT_ATOMS: atom_id res chain seq x y z
N MET A 1 -32.55 47.41 -3.24
CA MET A 1 -31.61 46.37 -2.74
C MET A 1 -31.05 45.41 -3.80
N LYS A 2 -31.79 44.96 -4.83
CA LYS A 2 -31.31 43.93 -5.79
C LYS A 2 -30.09 44.31 -6.65
N LYS A 3 -29.82 45.59 -6.91
CA LYS A 3 -28.64 46.05 -7.71
C LYS A 3 -27.31 45.95 -6.95
N GLN A 4 -27.30 46.19 -5.64
CA GLN A 4 -26.09 46.12 -4.80
C GLN A 4 -25.60 44.67 -4.64
N LEU A 5 -26.52 43.73 -4.46
CA LEU A 5 -26.22 42.29 -4.31
C LEU A 5 -25.59 41.69 -5.59
N LYS A 6 -26.07 42.10 -6.78
CA LYS A 6 -25.50 41.66 -8.07
C LYS A 6 -24.08 42.23 -8.30
N ARG A 7 -23.79 43.42 -7.78
CA ARG A 7 -22.46 44.05 -7.91
C ARG A 7 -21.43 43.36 -7.00
N LEU A 8 -21.80 43.11 -5.75
CA LEU A 8 -21.00 42.33 -4.79
C LEU A 8 -20.71 40.92 -5.33
N CYS A 9 -21.73 40.20 -5.81
CA CYS A 9 -21.54 38.84 -6.32
C CYS A 9 -20.60 38.78 -7.55
N LYS A 10 -20.61 39.83 -8.39
CA LYS A 10 -19.70 39.94 -9.55
C LYS A 10 -18.25 40.26 -9.14
N GLU A 11 -18.07 41.05 -8.07
CA GLU A 11 -16.74 41.36 -7.52
C GLU A 11 -16.14 40.18 -6.76
N TYR A 12 -16.93 39.49 -5.92
CA TYR A 12 -16.49 38.27 -5.24
C TYR A 12 -16.11 37.15 -6.22
N LYS A 13 -16.84 37.00 -7.34
CA LYS A 13 -16.49 36.01 -8.37
C LYS A 13 -15.13 36.29 -9.02
N LYS A 14 -14.78 37.57 -9.25
CA LYS A 14 -13.45 37.94 -9.74
C LYS A 14 -12.37 37.67 -8.70
N LEU A 15 -12.64 38.00 -7.44
CA LEU A 15 -11.69 37.81 -6.35
C LEU A 15 -11.42 36.32 -6.09
N ILE A 16 -12.46 35.48 -6.10
CA ILE A 16 -12.34 34.02 -5.98
C ILE A 16 -11.55 33.42 -7.15
N LEU A 17 -11.79 33.89 -8.38
CA LEU A 17 -11.05 33.42 -9.55
C LEU A 17 -9.55 33.77 -9.44
N VAL A 18 -9.22 34.98 -8.99
CA VAL A 18 -7.83 35.41 -8.79
C VAL A 18 -7.15 34.59 -7.70
N VAL A 19 -7.83 34.36 -6.56
CA VAL A 19 -7.29 33.51 -5.48
C VAL A 19 -7.04 32.09 -5.96
N ALA A 20 -7.94 31.51 -6.76
CA ALA A 20 -7.76 30.17 -7.31
C ALA A 20 -6.56 30.08 -8.28
N ILE A 21 -6.36 31.10 -9.12
CA ILE A 21 -5.21 31.16 -10.04
C ILE A 21 -3.89 31.28 -9.26
N VAL A 22 -3.85 32.13 -8.22
CA VAL A 22 -2.66 32.29 -7.38
C VAL A 22 -2.35 31.00 -6.62
N ALA A 23 -3.37 30.34 -6.05
CA ALA A 23 -3.18 29.05 -5.37
C ALA A 23 -2.66 27.96 -6.31
N MET A 24 -3.20 27.87 -7.52
CA MET A 24 -2.72 26.95 -8.56
C MET A 24 -1.27 27.24 -8.95
N ALA A 25 -0.89 28.52 -9.11
CA ALA A 25 0.49 28.89 -9.43
C ALA A 25 1.47 28.49 -8.32
N VAL A 26 1.11 28.68 -7.05
CA VAL A 26 1.93 28.26 -5.90
C VAL A 26 2.11 26.75 -5.84
N VAL A 27 1.05 25.98 -6.11
CA VAL A 27 1.13 24.51 -6.19
C VAL A 27 2.04 24.08 -7.34
N CYS A 28 1.88 24.67 -8.53
CA CYS A 28 2.73 24.36 -9.68
C CYS A 28 4.21 24.69 -9.45
N VAL A 29 4.53 25.81 -8.79
CA VAL A 29 5.92 26.18 -8.46
C VAL A 29 6.52 25.20 -7.45
N ASN A 30 5.78 24.79 -6.41
CA ASN A 30 6.27 23.80 -5.44
C ASN A 30 6.49 22.41 -6.05
N VAL A 31 5.60 21.99 -6.95
CA VAL A 31 5.78 20.73 -7.72
C VAL A 31 6.99 20.84 -8.65
N PHE A 32 7.18 21.98 -9.33
CA PHE A 32 8.32 22.18 -10.23
C PHE A 32 9.67 22.21 -9.50
N ILE A 33 9.74 22.82 -8.30
CA ILE A 33 10.94 22.79 -7.45
C ILE A 33 11.22 21.37 -6.96
N SER A 34 10.18 20.60 -6.63
CA SER A 34 10.33 19.20 -6.19
C SER A 34 10.80 18.26 -7.32
N LEU A 35 10.52 18.59 -8.58
CA LEU A 35 10.88 17.78 -9.74
C LEU A 35 12.21 18.16 -10.39
N ASN A 36 12.80 19.30 -10.05
CA ASN A 36 14.12 19.73 -10.53
C ASN A 36 15.07 19.98 -9.35
N PRO A 37 15.71 18.95 -8.80
CA PRO A 37 16.85 19.15 -7.92
C PRO A 37 17.99 19.77 -8.75
N ARG A 38 18.21 21.07 -8.61
CA ARG A 38 19.49 21.69 -8.99
C ARG A 38 20.56 21.17 -8.03
N GLU A 39 21.17 20.05 -8.38
CA GLU A 39 22.42 19.63 -7.74
C GLU A 39 23.52 20.63 -8.13
N LYS A 40 24.08 21.31 -7.13
CA LYS A 40 25.39 21.93 -7.27
C LYS A 40 26.42 20.81 -7.31
N PRO A 41 27.45 20.86 -8.18
CA PRO A 41 28.51 19.88 -8.14
C PRO A 41 29.34 20.12 -6.88
N VAL A 42 29.30 19.15 -5.96
CA VAL A 42 30.30 19.05 -4.89
C VAL A 42 31.39 18.13 -5.42
N GLU A 43 32.60 18.67 -5.60
CA GLU A 43 33.80 17.87 -5.83
C GLU A 43 33.97 16.91 -4.64
N VAL A 44 33.83 15.61 -4.90
CA VAL A 44 34.17 14.57 -3.93
C VAL A 44 35.40 13.86 -4.45
N ASN A 45 36.50 14.07 -3.74
CA ASN A 45 37.78 13.41 -3.94
C ASN A 45 37.62 11.88 -4.02
N ASP A 46 38.16 11.33 -5.10
CA ASP A 46 38.37 9.90 -5.31
C ASP A 46 39.14 9.29 -4.13
N SER A 47 38.45 8.49 -3.34
CA SER A 47 39.09 7.38 -2.64
C SER A 47 38.33 6.12 -2.95
N VAL A 48 38.96 5.35 -3.83
CA VAL A 48 38.65 4.01 -4.31
C VAL A 48 38.07 3.14 -3.18
N LYS A 49 36.75 3.10 -3.07
CA LYS A 49 36.06 1.97 -2.48
C LYS A 49 35.90 0.96 -3.59
N ASN A 50 36.73 -0.08 -3.55
CA ASN A 50 36.55 -1.32 -4.31
C ASN A 50 35.06 -1.69 -4.32
N SER A 51 34.40 -1.43 -5.44
CA SER A 51 33.08 -1.94 -5.73
C SER A 51 33.24 -3.43 -6.00
N ILE A 52 33.08 -4.24 -4.96
CA ILE A 52 32.51 -5.57 -5.17
C ILE A 52 31.13 -5.25 -5.76
N GLN A 53 31.06 -5.30 -7.08
CA GLN A 53 29.81 -5.25 -7.81
C GLN A 53 29.10 -6.55 -7.41
N ASP A 54 28.38 -6.50 -6.30
CA ASP A 54 27.44 -7.54 -5.92
C ASP A 54 26.53 -7.69 -7.13
N ASN A 55 26.68 -8.80 -7.85
CA ASN A 55 25.83 -9.12 -8.99
C ASN A 55 24.43 -9.38 -8.44
N TYR A 56 23.72 -8.29 -8.15
CA TYR A 56 22.39 -8.34 -7.60
C TYR A 56 21.47 -8.98 -8.63
N VAL A 57 20.92 -10.15 -8.28
CA VAL A 57 19.93 -10.84 -9.09
C VAL A 57 18.55 -10.58 -8.50
N PRO A 58 17.64 -9.93 -9.24
CA PRO A 58 16.28 -9.75 -8.79
C PRO A 58 15.61 -11.09 -8.44
N ILE A 59 14.85 -11.09 -7.34
CA ILE A 59 14.02 -12.23 -6.95
C ILE A 59 13.07 -12.50 -8.12
N SER A 60 13.07 -13.71 -8.66
CA SER A 60 12.27 -14.07 -9.83
C SER A 60 10.81 -13.64 -9.70
N LYS A 61 10.14 -13.30 -10.80
CA LYS A 61 8.73 -12.90 -10.76
C LYS A 61 7.83 -14.03 -10.22
N GLY A 62 6.70 -13.67 -9.61
CA GLY A 62 5.65 -14.60 -9.19
C GLY A 62 5.41 -14.60 -7.67
N TRP A 63 4.45 -15.43 -7.25
CA TRP A 63 4.17 -15.70 -5.85
C TRP A 63 5.35 -16.39 -5.17
N LYS A 64 5.68 -15.99 -3.94
CA LYS A 64 6.87 -16.46 -3.22
C LYS A 64 6.56 -17.12 -1.90
N GLU A 65 5.63 -16.55 -1.17
CA GLU A 65 5.22 -17.07 0.12
C GLU A 65 3.73 -16.83 0.27
N SER A 66 3.00 -17.84 0.73
CA SER A 66 1.59 -17.74 1.07
C SER A 66 1.35 -18.59 2.30
N LYS A 67 0.93 -17.95 3.40
CA LYS A 67 0.67 -18.63 4.66
C LYS A 67 -0.66 -18.17 5.24
N THR A 68 -1.33 -19.13 5.86
CA THR A 68 -2.52 -18.90 6.68
C THR A 68 -2.32 -19.57 8.02
N SER A 69 -2.85 -18.98 9.07
CA SER A 69 -2.91 -19.59 10.41
C SER A 69 -4.30 -19.40 11.00
N LYS A 70 -4.64 -20.23 11.97
CA LYS A 70 -5.86 -20.09 12.75
C LYS A 70 -5.54 -19.94 14.22
N GLY A 71 -6.35 -19.16 14.91
CA GLY A 71 -6.39 -19.13 16.36
C GLY A 71 -7.51 -20.00 16.88
N ASP A 72 -8.30 -19.40 17.76
CA ASP A 72 -9.48 -20.01 18.38
C ASP A 72 -10.69 -20.01 17.44
N ILE A 73 -10.48 -20.55 16.24
CA ILE A 73 -11.54 -20.88 15.29
C ILE A 73 -11.40 -22.36 14.89
N THR A 74 -12.53 -22.94 14.52
CA THR A 74 -12.59 -24.30 13.98
C THR A 74 -11.93 -24.37 12.61
N SER A 75 -11.53 -25.57 12.20
CA SER A 75 -11.00 -25.79 10.85
C SER A 75 -12.04 -25.49 9.76
N VAL A 76 -13.33 -25.67 10.04
CA VAL A 76 -14.42 -25.32 9.11
C VAL A 76 -14.50 -23.81 8.90
N GLN A 77 -14.44 -23.04 9.98
CA GLN A 77 -14.41 -21.57 9.91
C GLN A 77 -13.16 -21.09 9.16
N LYS A 78 -11.99 -21.68 9.44
CA LYS A 78 -10.76 -21.37 8.69
C LYS A 78 -10.93 -21.60 7.19
N THR A 79 -11.46 -22.76 6.78
CA THR A 79 -11.70 -23.07 5.36
C THR A 79 -12.63 -22.05 4.70
N LYS A 80 -13.65 -21.58 5.43
CA LYS A 80 -14.55 -20.53 4.92
C LYS A 80 -13.81 -19.20 4.72
N MET A 81 -12.96 -18.82 5.67
CA MET A 81 -12.11 -17.62 5.60
C MET A 81 -11.11 -17.71 4.44
N ASP A 82 -10.44 -18.86 4.27
CA ASP A 82 -9.54 -19.10 3.14
C ASP A 82 -10.27 -18.95 1.79
N GLY A 83 -11.53 -19.39 1.71
CA GLY A 83 -12.37 -19.19 0.52
C GLY A 83 -12.63 -17.72 0.20
N LEU A 84 -12.87 -16.88 1.22
CA LEU A 84 -13.02 -15.42 1.04
C LEU A 84 -11.71 -14.79 0.55
N ILE A 85 -10.56 -15.21 1.11
CA ILE A 85 -9.23 -14.74 0.68
C ILE A 85 -8.97 -15.08 -0.78
N GLU A 86 -9.28 -16.30 -1.22
CA GLU A 86 -9.03 -16.71 -2.60
C GLU A 86 -9.91 -15.95 -3.61
N SER A 87 -11.16 -15.62 -3.27
CA SER A 87 -11.98 -14.71 -4.09
C SER A 87 -11.40 -13.29 -4.13
N TRP A 88 -10.95 -12.76 -3.01
CA TRP A 88 -10.29 -11.45 -2.94
C TRP A 88 -9.00 -11.37 -3.77
N LYS A 89 -8.14 -12.40 -3.71
CA LYS A 89 -6.91 -12.47 -4.51
C LYS A 89 -7.17 -12.49 -6.01
N LYS A 90 -8.29 -13.05 -6.45
CA LYS A 90 -8.72 -13.04 -7.86
C LYS A 90 -9.24 -11.68 -8.32
N SER A 91 -9.24 -10.67 -7.44
CA SER A 91 -9.78 -9.33 -7.66
C SER A 91 -11.29 -9.32 -7.91
N ASP A 92 -12.01 -10.34 -7.41
CA ASP A 92 -13.47 -10.41 -7.46
C ASP A 92 -14.12 -9.46 -6.43
N MET A 93 -13.32 -8.92 -5.49
CA MET A 93 -13.80 -8.02 -4.43
C MET A 93 -12.69 -7.06 -3.97
N SER A 94 -13.08 -5.91 -3.42
CA SER A 94 -12.15 -4.92 -2.84
C SER A 94 -11.71 -5.30 -1.41
N ASP A 95 -10.71 -4.61 -0.88
CA ASP A 95 -10.26 -4.79 0.52
C ASP A 95 -11.39 -4.50 1.52
N SER A 96 -12.21 -3.48 1.27
CA SER A 96 -13.37 -3.15 2.09
C SER A 96 -14.45 -4.22 2.00
N ASP A 97 -14.68 -4.80 0.82
CA ASP A 97 -15.67 -5.88 0.66
C ASP A 97 -15.20 -7.13 1.40
N LEU A 98 -13.92 -7.48 1.33
CA LEU A 98 -13.37 -8.62 2.06
C LEU A 98 -13.52 -8.40 3.56
N LYS A 99 -13.13 -7.22 4.05
CA LYS A 99 -13.30 -6.84 5.46
C LYS A 99 -14.75 -6.99 5.91
N ASN A 100 -15.70 -6.43 5.17
CA ASN A 100 -17.12 -6.48 5.50
C ASN A 100 -17.67 -7.91 5.47
N ASN A 101 -17.25 -8.72 4.49
CA ASN A 101 -17.69 -10.11 4.38
C ASN A 101 -17.14 -10.99 5.51
N ILE A 102 -15.90 -10.75 5.95
CA ILE A 102 -15.33 -11.41 7.12
C ILE A 102 -16.12 -11.01 8.37
N MET A 103 -16.32 -9.70 8.61
CA MET A 103 -17.06 -9.21 9.78
C MET A 103 -18.46 -9.81 9.84
N LYS A 104 -19.19 -9.74 8.72
CA LYS A 104 -20.53 -10.35 8.60
C LYS A 104 -20.52 -11.84 8.91
N TYR A 105 -19.54 -12.58 8.38
CA TYR A 105 -19.42 -14.02 8.66
C TYR A 105 -19.19 -14.28 10.15
N LEU A 106 -18.29 -13.54 10.79
CA LEU A 106 -18.00 -13.71 12.22
C LEU A 106 -19.23 -13.38 13.08
N ASP A 107 -19.94 -12.29 12.77
CA ASP A 107 -21.18 -11.90 13.45
C ASP A 107 -22.27 -12.98 13.31
N GLU A 108 -22.45 -13.54 12.11
CA GLU A 108 -23.41 -14.62 11.83
C GLU A 108 -23.07 -15.92 12.56
N GLN A 109 -21.79 -16.16 12.86
CA GLN A 109 -21.33 -17.33 13.62
C GLN A 109 -21.30 -17.08 15.13
N GLY A 110 -21.58 -15.86 15.60
CA GLY A 110 -21.45 -15.50 17.01
C GLY A 110 -20.01 -15.59 17.52
N ILE A 111 -19.02 -15.28 16.67
CA ILE A 111 -17.61 -15.27 17.03
C ILE A 111 -17.23 -13.84 17.37
N ASP A 112 -16.81 -13.60 18.61
CA ASP A 112 -16.31 -12.29 19.03
C ASP A 112 -14.97 -11.98 18.34
N TYR A 113 -14.81 -10.76 17.84
CA TYR A 113 -13.56 -10.23 17.31
C TYR A 113 -13.42 -8.75 17.69
N LYS A 114 -12.19 -8.29 17.78
CA LYS A 114 -11.86 -6.90 18.07
C LYS A 114 -11.75 -6.08 16.78
N GLU A 115 -11.07 -6.63 15.78
CA GLU A 115 -10.77 -5.90 14.56
C GLU A 115 -10.51 -6.85 13.38
N VAL A 116 -10.94 -6.41 12.19
CA VAL A 116 -10.54 -7.01 10.91
C VAL A 116 -9.71 -6.00 10.13
N SER A 117 -8.48 -6.40 9.79
CA SER A 117 -7.54 -5.63 8.98
C SER A 117 -7.27 -6.35 7.66
N VAL A 118 -7.36 -5.62 6.55
CA VAL A 118 -7.16 -6.13 5.19
C VAL A 118 -6.28 -5.14 4.44
N THR A 119 -5.29 -5.64 3.71
CA THR A 119 -4.42 -4.82 2.86
C THR A 119 -4.02 -5.63 1.63
N SER A 120 -4.40 -5.17 0.45
CA SER A 120 -3.91 -5.70 -0.83
C SER A 120 -2.76 -4.86 -1.37
N LYS A 121 -1.88 -5.51 -2.14
CA LYS A 121 -0.84 -4.86 -2.96
C LYS A 121 0.03 -3.86 -2.18
N GLY A 122 0.30 -4.11 -0.90
CA GLY A 122 1.19 -3.30 -0.09
C GLY A 122 2.59 -3.31 -0.69
N TYR A 123 3.07 -2.14 -1.14
CA TYR A 123 4.39 -2.02 -1.77
C TYR A 123 5.50 -2.31 -0.76
N THR A 124 6.45 -3.17 -1.14
CA THR A 124 7.62 -3.48 -0.32
C THR A 124 8.84 -3.77 -1.18
N LEU A 125 10.03 -3.72 -0.56
CA LEU A 125 11.31 -3.94 -1.21
C LEU A 125 12.09 -5.03 -0.48
N TYR A 126 12.37 -6.13 -1.19
CA TYR A 126 13.10 -7.27 -0.65
C TYR A 126 14.37 -7.57 -1.45
N ASP A 127 15.50 -7.65 -0.76
CA ASP A 127 16.72 -8.30 -1.24
C ASP A 127 16.58 -9.84 -1.19
N LYS A 128 15.91 -10.35 -0.14
CA LYS A 128 15.50 -11.74 0.02
C LYS A 128 14.06 -11.80 0.51
N ILE A 129 13.29 -12.80 0.06
CA ILE A 129 11.93 -13.03 0.57
C ILE A 129 12.00 -13.31 2.07
N PRO A 130 11.32 -12.53 2.92
CA PRO A 130 11.31 -12.77 4.35
C PRO A 130 10.56 -14.06 4.64
N GLU A 131 11.04 -14.79 5.63
CA GLU A 131 10.27 -15.90 6.16
C GLU A 131 9.02 -15.34 6.86
N VAL A 132 7.85 -15.78 6.41
CA VAL A 132 6.58 -15.42 7.03
C VAL A 132 6.35 -16.38 8.20
N ASN A 133 6.38 -15.88 9.44
CA ASN A 133 6.11 -16.68 10.63
C ASN A 133 4.78 -16.28 11.24
N LEU A 134 3.71 -16.99 10.85
CA LEU A 134 2.39 -16.88 11.47
C LEU A 134 2.30 -17.91 12.60
N ARG A 135 2.08 -17.45 13.83
CA ARG A 135 1.92 -18.33 14.99
C ARG A 135 0.45 -18.71 15.15
N ASP A 136 0.17 -20.01 15.16
CA ASP A 136 -1.17 -20.50 15.52
C ASP A 136 -1.57 -20.01 16.92
N GLY A 137 -2.82 -19.60 17.08
CA GLY A 137 -3.32 -19.05 18.36
C GLY A 137 -3.03 -17.58 18.62
N SER A 138 -2.29 -16.87 17.75
CA SER A 138 -2.00 -15.43 17.96
C SER A 138 -3.17 -14.51 17.64
N ASN A 139 -3.84 -14.78 16.53
CA ASN A 139 -5.01 -14.07 16.01
C ASN A 139 -6.09 -15.12 15.71
N LEU A 140 -7.37 -14.73 15.69
CA LEU A 140 -8.45 -15.64 15.27
C LEU A 140 -8.18 -16.21 13.87
N TYR A 141 -7.71 -15.34 12.97
CA TYR A 141 -7.27 -15.72 11.64
C TYR A 141 -6.12 -14.84 11.18
N SER A 142 -5.17 -15.40 10.43
CA SER A 142 -4.13 -14.61 9.76
C SER A 142 -3.85 -15.17 8.38
N PHE A 143 -3.62 -14.27 7.44
CA PHE A 143 -3.18 -14.55 6.09
C PHE A 143 -2.12 -13.54 5.68
N VAL A 144 -1.05 -14.03 5.05
CA VAL A 144 0.00 -13.22 4.43
C VAL A 144 0.44 -13.88 3.13
N ASP A 145 0.58 -13.08 2.08
CA ASP A 145 1.05 -13.53 0.77
C ASP A 145 1.99 -12.50 0.15
N ILE A 146 3.01 -12.96 -0.58
CA ILE A 146 4.07 -12.14 -1.15
C ILE A 146 4.21 -12.44 -2.65
N TYR A 147 4.05 -11.40 -3.47
CA TYR A 147 4.31 -11.44 -4.90
C TYR A 147 5.57 -10.64 -5.24
N SER A 148 6.53 -11.29 -5.91
CA SER A 148 7.66 -10.58 -6.52
C SER A 148 7.33 -10.14 -7.95
N THR A 149 7.65 -8.89 -8.28
CA THR A 149 7.53 -8.40 -9.65
C THR A 149 8.68 -8.85 -10.56
N GLY A 150 9.79 -9.33 -10.00
CA GLY A 150 11.03 -9.59 -10.75
C GLY A 150 11.81 -8.34 -11.15
N LYS A 151 11.32 -7.15 -10.78
CA LYS A 151 11.94 -5.88 -11.15
C LYS A 151 12.79 -5.35 -10.01
N GLN A 152 14.00 -4.92 -10.32
CA GLN A 152 14.81 -4.15 -9.38
C GLN A 152 14.11 -2.84 -9.04
N ASN A 153 14.32 -2.36 -7.81
CA ASN A 153 13.88 -1.04 -7.38
C ASN A 153 14.47 0.04 -8.32
N PRO A 154 13.63 0.87 -8.98
CA PRO A 154 14.11 1.90 -9.89
C PRO A 154 15.02 2.94 -9.21
N ASN A 155 14.91 3.10 -7.89
CA ASN A 155 15.70 4.08 -7.13
C ASN A 155 17.09 3.56 -6.68
N GLY A 156 17.60 2.50 -7.33
CA GLY A 156 19.02 2.11 -7.24
C GLY A 156 19.41 1.20 -6.08
N THR A 157 18.47 0.72 -5.26
CA THR A 157 18.81 -0.29 -4.23
C THR A 157 18.91 -1.70 -4.85
N HIS A 158 19.80 -2.55 -4.32
CA HIS A 158 19.84 -3.99 -4.58
C HIS A 158 18.65 -4.73 -3.94
N LYS A 159 17.42 -4.36 -4.34
CA LYS A 159 16.17 -4.92 -3.84
C LYS A 159 15.16 -5.07 -4.97
N THR A 160 14.29 -6.07 -4.84
CA THR A 160 13.22 -6.38 -5.78
C THR A 160 11.95 -5.70 -5.30
N VAL A 161 11.20 -5.13 -6.24
CA VAL A 161 9.86 -4.62 -5.99
C VAL A 161 8.93 -5.80 -5.78
N CYS A 162 8.29 -5.83 -4.61
CA CYS A 162 7.33 -6.84 -4.21
C CYS A 162 6.03 -6.19 -3.74
N TYR A 163 4.98 -7.00 -3.71
CA TYR A 163 3.68 -6.63 -3.17
C TYR A 163 3.25 -7.65 -2.13
N ASN A 164 2.68 -7.16 -1.03
CA ASN A 164 2.14 -8.01 0.03
C ASN A 164 0.61 -7.93 0.06
N TRP A 165 -0.02 -9.06 0.38
CA TRP A 165 -1.41 -9.14 0.77
C TRP A 165 -1.47 -9.65 2.19
N SER A 166 -2.35 -9.07 2.99
CA SER A 166 -2.58 -9.56 4.34
C SER A 166 -4.02 -9.38 4.77
N ALA A 167 -4.50 -10.34 5.56
CA ALA A 167 -5.76 -10.23 6.28
C ALA A 167 -5.56 -10.78 7.70
N PHE A 168 -5.98 -10.00 8.69
CA PHE A 168 -5.86 -10.34 10.11
C PHE A 168 -7.20 -10.13 10.81
N VAL A 169 -7.55 -11.07 11.68
CA VAL A 169 -8.71 -10.98 12.57
C VAL A 169 -8.20 -11.13 13.99
N PHE A 170 -8.34 -10.06 14.78
CA PHE A 170 -7.86 -9.96 16.15
C PHE A 170 -8.95 -10.26 17.17
#